data_AF-A0A535WPT2-F1
#
_entry.id   AF-A0A535WPT2-F1
#
_cell.length_a   1.000
_cell.length_b   1.000
_cell.length_c   1.000
_cell.angle_alpha   90.00
_cell.angle_beta   90.00
_cell.angle_gamma   90.00
#
_symmetry.space_group_name_H-M   'P 1'
#
loop_
_entity.id
_entity.type
_entity.pdbx_description
1 polymer ?
#
loop_
_entity_poly.entity_id
_entity_poly.type
_entity_poly.pdbx_seq_one_letter_code
_entity_poly.pdbx_strand_id
1 'polypeptide(L)'
;MFRAVGFGSAGVSGAESKATTPAQLTVAGRGNLGRSLARALQARLVPARTGFRLPRRGLLFLAVPDGAVSEMATRIAQMKPPAALGIVHVSGALGLDALSPLEGNPRGSFHPLQSFPMPRDPSAFR
;
A
#
# COMPACT_ATOMS: atom_id res chain seq x y z
N MET A 1 -10.33 -8.73 11.62
CA MET A 1 -11.28 -7.88 10.87
C MET A 1 -10.54 -6.63 10.42
N PHE A 2 -10.20 -6.52 9.13
CA PHE A 2 -9.55 -5.34 8.53
C PHE A 2 -10.60 -4.51 7.83
N ARG A 3 -10.58 -3.19 7.98
CA ARG A 3 -11.39 -2.32 7.12
C ARG A 3 -10.77 -2.26 5.73
N ALA A 4 -11.64 -2.31 4.73
CA ALA A 4 -11.35 -2.36 3.31
C ALA A 4 -10.30 -1.33 2.87
N VAL A 5 -9.56 -1.66 1.81
CA VAL A 5 -8.75 -0.68 1.06
C VAL A 5 -9.71 0.40 0.56
N GLY A 6 -9.67 1.58 1.19
CA GLY A 6 -10.43 2.73 0.72
C GLY A 6 -9.68 3.33 -0.45
N PHE A 7 -10.18 3.17 -1.67
CA PHE A 7 -9.65 3.92 -2.81
C PHE A 7 -10.30 5.31 -2.83
N GLY A 8 -9.49 6.37 -2.76
CA GLY A 8 -10.01 7.72 -2.88
C GLY A 8 -10.61 7.93 -4.26
N SER A 9 -11.80 8.53 -4.32
CA SER A 9 -12.52 8.81 -5.55
C SER A 9 -11.84 9.94 -6.34
N ALA A 10 -10.76 9.62 -7.06
CA ALA A 10 -10.39 10.39 -8.24
C ALA A 10 -11.27 9.91 -9.40
N GLY A 11 -12.52 10.39 -9.46
CA GLY A 11 -13.36 10.35 -10.66
C GLY A 11 -13.76 8.98 -11.24
N VAL A 12 -14.03 7.95 -10.42
CA VAL A 12 -14.59 6.68 -10.94
C VAL A 12 -15.97 6.44 -10.34
N SER A 13 -17.00 6.74 -11.15
CA SER A 13 -18.38 6.37 -10.87
C SER A 13 -18.52 4.84 -10.91
N GLY A 14 -19.07 4.27 -9.82
CA GLY A 14 -19.72 2.96 -9.79
C GLY A 14 -18.93 1.76 -10.30
N ALA A 15 -18.16 1.11 -9.43
CA ALA A 15 -17.87 -0.32 -9.59
C ALA A 15 -17.59 -0.95 -8.23
N GLU A 16 -18.55 -1.75 -7.74
CA GLU A 16 -18.29 -2.78 -6.75
C GLU A 16 -17.08 -3.60 -7.22
N SER A 17 -15.95 -3.46 -6.53
CA SER A 17 -14.69 -4.08 -6.94
C SER A 17 -14.67 -5.55 -6.52
N LYS A 18 -15.33 -6.38 -7.33
CA LYS A 18 -15.19 -7.82 -7.36
C LYS A 18 -13.71 -8.16 -7.61
N ALA A 19 -13.03 -8.60 -6.56
CA ALA A 19 -11.62 -9.01 -6.57
C ALA A 19 -11.37 -10.04 -7.68
N THR A 20 -10.90 -9.57 -8.83
CA THR A 20 -10.68 -10.39 -10.02
C THR A 20 -9.18 -10.44 -10.30
N THR A 21 -8.61 -11.65 -10.22
CA THR A 21 -7.17 -12.01 -10.39
C THR A 21 -6.28 -11.56 -9.21
N PRO A 22 -5.30 -12.35 -8.72
CA PRO A 22 -4.38 -11.84 -7.72
C PRO A 22 -3.50 -10.78 -8.39
N ALA A 23 -3.87 -9.52 -8.19
CA ALA A 23 -3.03 -8.38 -8.48
C ALA A 23 -1.64 -8.65 -7.86
N GLN A 24 -0.55 -8.42 -8.61
CA GLN A 24 0.78 -8.54 -8.01
C GLN A 24 0.87 -7.60 -6.81
N LEU A 25 0.94 -8.17 -5.61
CA LEU A 25 1.03 -7.41 -4.37
C LEU A 25 2.50 -7.24 -4.03
N THR A 26 2.91 -5.99 -3.84
CA THR A 26 4.25 -5.63 -3.39
C THR A 26 4.14 -4.84 -2.11
N VAL A 27 4.98 -5.14 -1.12
CA VAL A 27 5.07 -4.40 0.15
C VAL A 27 6.44 -3.74 0.22
N ALA A 28 6.48 -2.41 0.19
CA ALA A 28 7.69 -1.62 0.41
C ALA A 28 7.81 -1.26 1.89
N GLY A 29 8.85 -1.78 2.54
CA GLY A 29 9.10 -1.55 3.96
C GLY A 29 9.27 -2.87 4.72
N ARG A 30 10.46 -3.09 5.27
CA ARG A 30 10.83 -4.34 5.95
C ARG A 30 10.64 -4.27 7.47
N GLY A 31 9.79 -3.37 7.97
CA GLY A 31 9.44 -3.32 9.39
C GLY A 31 8.58 -4.52 9.83
N ASN A 32 8.24 -4.61 11.11
CA ASN A 32 7.39 -5.70 11.63
C ASN A 32 6.03 -5.77 10.92
N LEU A 33 5.42 -4.61 10.67
CA LEU A 33 4.17 -4.51 9.90
C LEU A 33 4.35 -4.99 8.46
N GLY A 34 5.36 -4.50 7.75
CA GLY A 34 5.59 -4.88 6.35
C GLY A 34 5.89 -6.37 6.17
N ARG A 35 6.66 -6.98 7.10
CA ARG A 35 6.87 -8.44 7.11
C ARG A 35 5.58 -9.22 7.37
N SER A 36 4.76 -8.76 8.31
CA SER A 36 3.47 -9.40 8.61
C SER A 36 2.53 -9.33 7.41
N LEU A 37 2.39 -8.13 6.85
CA LEU A 37 1.51 -7.88 5.70
C LEU A 37 1.96 -8.69 4.48
N ALA A 38 3.28 -8.74 4.21
CA ALA A 38 3.80 -9.54 3.12
C ALA A 38 3.51 -11.04 3.29
N ARG A 39 3.61 -11.57 4.51
CA ARG A 39 3.26 -12.97 4.80
C ARG A 39 1.77 -13.23 4.65
N ALA A 40 0.93 -12.36 5.20
CA ALA A 40 -0.51 -12.51 5.18
C ALA A 40 -1.10 -12.43 3.77
N LEU A 41 -0.58 -11.52 2.95
CA LEU A 41 -1.04 -11.30 1.58
C LEU A 41 -0.24 -12.08 0.53
N GLN A 42 0.73 -12.91 0.94
CA GLN A 42 1.68 -13.58 0.04
C GLN A 42 2.35 -12.60 -0.95
N ALA A 43 2.65 -11.39 -0.47
CA ALA A 43 3.14 -10.29 -1.28
C ALA A 43 4.67 -10.25 -1.34
N ARG A 44 5.21 -9.68 -2.41
CA ARG A 44 6.65 -9.46 -2.57
C ARG A 44 7.13 -8.37 -1.61
N LEU A 45 8.00 -8.72 -0.67
CA LEU A 45 8.60 -7.75 0.26
C LEU A 45 9.85 -7.09 -0.33
N VAL A 46 9.85 -5.75 -0.42
CA VAL A 46 10.97 -4.95 -0.94
C VAL A 46 11.45 -3.89 0.07
N PRO A 47 12.73 -3.50 0.04
CA PRO A 47 13.23 -2.45 0.92
C PRO A 47 12.79 -1.07 0.41
N ALA A 48 12.16 -0.26 1.26
CA ALA A 48 11.75 1.10 0.90
C ALA A 48 12.94 2.09 0.83
N ARG A 49 13.94 1.93 1.72
CA ARG A 49 15.05 2.90 1.86
C ARG A 49 16.10 2.78 0.77
N THR A 50 16.54 1.56 0.45
CA THR A 50 17.62 1.30 -0.52
C THR A 50 17.17 1.33 -1.98
N GLY A 51 15.91 1.71 -2.23
CA GLY A 51 15.31 1.67 -3.57
C GLY A 51 14.78 0.29 -3.95
N PHE A 52 13.75 0.29 -4.80
CA PHE A 52 13.12 -0.90 -5.34
C PHE A 52 12.63 -0.62 -6.75
N ARG A 53 12.32 -1.67 -7.51
CA ARG A 53 11.70 -1.53 -8.83
C ARG A 53 10.19 -1.47 -8.66
N LEU A 54 9.55 -0.48 -9.29
CA LEU A 54 8.10 -0.40 -9.29
C LEU A 54 7.50 -1.62 -10.01
N PRO A 55 6.46 -2.24 -9.44
CA PRO A 55 5.69 -3.25 -10.15
C PRO A 55 4.98 -2.62 -11.36
N ARG A 56 4.82 -3.39 -12.44
CA ARG A 56 4.17 -2.90 -13.67
C ARG A 56 2.65 -2.81 -13.57
N ARG A 57 2.05 -3.52 -12.62
CA ARG A 57 0.61 -3.66 -12.37
C ARG A 57 0.38 -4.16 -10.94
N GLY A 58 -0.82 -3.99 -10.43
CA GLY A 58 -1.24 -4.51 -9.13
C GLY A 58 -1.20 -3.45 -8.03
N LEU A 59 -0.84 -3.84 -6.81
CA LEU A 59 -0.83 -2.95 -5.66
C LEU A 59 0.55 -2.88 -5.02
N LEU A 60 0.95 -1.67 -4.65
CA LEU A 60 2.13 -1.37 -3.86
C LEU A 60 1.71 -0.82 -2.50
N PHE A 61 1.96 -1.59 -1.45
CA PHE A 61 1.77 -1.17 -0.07
C PHE A 61 3.00 -0.45 0.46
N LEU A 62 2.81 0.72 1.06
CA LEU A 62 3.85 1.49 1.75
C LEU A 62 3.77 1.17 3.25
N ALA A 63 4.54 0.16 3.68
CA ALA A 63 4.70 -0.23 5.07
C ALA A 63 5.90 0.48 5.71
N VAL A 64 5.89 1.80 5.63
CA VAL A 64 6.91 2.71 6.15
C VAL A 64 6.34 3.53 7.32
N PRO A 65 7.19 4.13 8.19
CA PRO A 65 6.72 5.07 9.21
C PRO A 65 5.95 6.25 8.60
N ASP A 66 4.98 6.81 9.33
CA ASP A 66 4.11 7.89 8.86
C ASP A 66 4.89 9.07 8.25
N GLY A 67 5.93 9.55 8.94
CA GLY A 67 6.78 10.64 8.45
C GLY A 67 7.50 10.36 7.12
N ALA A 68 7.59 9.09 6.68
CA ALA A 68 8.22 8.70 5.43
C ALA A 68 7.22 8.48 4.28
N VAL A 69 5.91 8.55 4.52
CA VAL A 69 4.89 8.27 3.49
C VAL A 69 4.95 9.31 2.37
N SER A 70 4.92 10.60 2.70
CA SER A 70 4.93 11.69 1.71
C SER A 70 6.24 11.75 0.91
N GLU A 71 7.38 11.50 1.57
CA GLU A 71 8.69 11.39 0.91
C GLU A 71 8.68 10.23 -0.10
N MET A 72 8.13 9.08 0.29
CA MET A 72 8.03 7.92 -0.59
C MET A 72 7.07 8.17 -1.76
N ALA A 73 5.95 8.87 -1.54
CA ALA A 73 5.03 9.25 -2.61
C ALA A 73 5.73 10.12 -3.66
N THR A 74 6.50 11.12 -3.21
CA THR A 74 7.30 11.99 -4.09
C THR A 74 8.33 11.20 -4.88
N ARG A 75 9.08 10.32 -4.20
CA ARG A 75 10.07 9.45 -4.85
C ARG A 75 9.45 8.54 -5.91
N ILE A 76 8.30 7.93 -5.60
CA ILE A 76 7.58 7.07 -6.54
C ILE A 76 7.11 7.89 -7.74
N ALA A 77 6.58 9.10 -7.54
CA ALA A 77 6.15 9.96 -8.64
C ALA A 77 7.29 10.28 -9.61
N GLN A 78 8.49 10.56 -9.10
CA GLN A 78 9.70 10.78 -9.90
C GLN A 78 10.11 9.54 -10.72
N MET A 79 9.79 8.35 -10.24
CA MET A 79 10.01 7.10 -10.96
C MET A 79 8.98 6.84 -12.08
N LYS A 80 7.98 7.72 -12.25
CA LYS A 80 6.93 7.66 -13.27
C LYS A 80 6.18 6.31 -13.21
N PRO A 81 5.39 6.06 -12.15
CA PRO A 81 4.71 4.80 -11.98
C PRO A 81 3.69 4.57 -13.12
N PRO A 82 3.43 3.31 -13.51
CA PRO A 82 2.34 3.01 -14.44
C PRO A 82 1.02 3.51 -13.85
N ALA A 83 0.16 4.14 -14.66
CA ALA A 83 -1.12 4.69 -14.19
C ALA A 83 -2.01 3.63 -13.51
N ALA A 84 -1.96 2.38 -13.95
CA ALA A 84 -2.73 1.26 -13.37
C ALA A 84 -2.14 0.70 -12.06
N LEU A 85 -0.99 1.19 -11.59
CA LEU A 85 -0.41 0.76 -10.33
C LEU A 85 -1.15 1.44 -9.17
N GLY A 86 -1.81 0.64 -8.33
CA GLY A 86 -2.43 1.13 -7.11
C GLY A 86 -1.40 1.29 -5.98
N ILE A 87 -1.47 2.41 -5.26
CA ILE A 87 -0.55 2.76 -4.18
C ILE A 87 -1.35 2.86 -2.89
N VAL A 88 -0.95 2.09 -1.87
CA VAL A 88 -1.69 1.99 -0.62
C VAL A 88 -0.76 2.25 0.56
N HIS A 89 -1.01 3.26 1.39
CA HIS A 89 -0.28 3.38 2.67
C HIS A 89 -0.98 2.60 3.78
N VAL A 90 -0.22 2.20 4.80
CA VAL A 90 -0.76 1.48 5.96
C VAL A 90 -0.87 2.34 7.23
N SER A 91 -0.49 3.62 7.13
CA SER A 91 -0.62 4.57 8.24
C SER A 91 -2.07 4.69 8.69
N GLY A 92 -2.29 4.61 10.00
CA GLY A 92 -3.60 4.84 10.61
C GLY A 92 -3.94 6.32 10.85
N ALA A 93 -2.92 7.19 10.84
CA ALA A 93 -3.04 8.60 11.18
C ALA A 93 -3.10 9.53 9.95
N LEU A 94 -2.61 9.06 8.80
CA LEU A 94 -2.56 9.84 7.58
C LEU A 94 -3.79 9.59 6.70
N GLY A 95 -4.23 10.65 6.01
CA GLY A 95 -5.19 10.56 4.90
C GLY A 95 -4.51 10.40 3.55
N LEU A 96 -5.32 10.35 2.48
CA LEU A 96 -4.81 10.17 1.11
C LEU A 96 -4.01 11.37 0.59
N ASP A 97 -4.09 12.53 1.24
CA ASP A 97 -3.29 13.72 0.90
C ASP A 97 -1.78 13.47 1.05
N ALA A 98 -1.38 12.51 1.90
CA ALA A 98 0.00 12.05 1.97
C ALA A 98 0.50 11.41 0.65
N LEU A 99 -0.44 11.04 -0.24
CA LEU A 99 -0.19 10.49 -1.56
C LEU A 99 -0.56 11.48 -2.69
N SER A 100 -0.74 12.78 -2.44
CA SER A 100 -1.04 13.78 -3.49
C SER A 100 -0.06 13.80 -4.68
N PRO A 101 1.26 13.55 -4.52
CA PRO A 101 2.17 13.44 -5.67
C PRO A 101 1.81 12.33 -6.69
N LEU A 102 0.89 11.44 -6.33
CA LEU A 102 0.47 10.26 -7.10
C LEU A 102 -1.00 10.33 -7.53
N GLU A 103 -1.58 11.53 -7.68
CA GLU A 103 -2.98 11.73 -8.06
C GLU A 103 -3.41 11.04 -9.36
N GLY A 104 -2.48 10.82 -10.29
CA GLY A 104 -2.72 10.06 -11.53
C GLY A 104 -2.80 8.53 -11.35
N ASN A 105 -2.65 8.02 -10.12
CA ASN A 105 -2.69 6.60 -9.79
C ASN A 105 -3.90 6.28 -8.89
N PRO A 106 -4.42 5.04 -8.91
CA PRO A 106 -5.29 4.56 -7.85
C PRO A 106 -4.58 4.65 -6.51
N ARG A 107 -5.16 5.36 -5.54
CA ARG A 107 -4.58 5.57 -4.21
C ARG A 107 -5.52 5.04 -3.15
N GLY A 108 -4.96 4.44 -2.10
CA GLY A 108 -5.76 4.04 -0.96
C GLY A 108 -5.00 4.03 0.35
N SER A 109 -5.76 3.76 1.40
CA SER A 109 -5.20 3.51 2.72
C SER A 109 -5.72 2.19 3.27
N PHE A 110 -4.87 1.51 4.03
CA PHE A 110 -5.19 0.24 4.68
C PHE A 110 -4.84 0.34 6.15
N HIS A 111 -5.85 0.58 6.99
CA HIS A 111 -5.64 0.86 8.41
C HIS A 111 -5.81 -0.45 9.19
N PRO A 112 -4.73 -1.06 9.69
CA PRO A 112 -4.88 -2.18 10.60
C PRO A 112 -5.56 -1.69 11.88
N LEU A 113 -6.73 -2.24 12.22
CA LEU A 113 -7.46 -1.96 13.46
C LEU A 113 -6.73 -2.48 14.72
N GLN A 114 -5.50 -3.00 14.59
CA GLN A 114 -4.66 -3.47 15.67
C GLN A 114 -3.19 -3.08 15.43
N SER A 115 -2.51 -2.61 16.47
CA SER A 115 -1.06 -2.37 16.47
C SER A 115 -0.31 -3.70 16.27
N PHE A 116 0.72 -3.71 15.42
CA PHE A 116 1.58 -4.87 15.13
C PHE A 116 2.99 -4.71 15.76
N PRO A 117 3.15 -4.85 17.09
CA PRO A 117 4.45 -4.71 17.75
C PRO A 117 5.45 -5.79 17.35
N MET A 118 4.97 -6.98 16.94
CA MET A 118 5.78 -8.10 16.45
C MET A 118 5.19 -8.65 15.14
N PRO A 119 5.98 -9.34 14.31
CA PRO A 119 5.44 -10.04 13.15
C PRO A 119 4.36 -11.04 13.55
N ARG A 120 3.13 -10.88 13.06
CA ARG A 120 2.01 -11.77 13.42
C ARG A 120 1.71 -12.78 12.33
N ASP A 121 1.11 -13.87 12.76
CA ASP A 121 0.61 -14.94 11.91
C ASP A 121 -0.52 -14.45 10.97
N PRO A 122 -0.69 -15.02 9.76
CA PRO A 122 -1.77 -14.67 8.84
C PRO A 122 -3.18 -14.73 9.44
N SER A 123 -3.39 -15.52 10.49
CA SER A 123 -4.66 -15.56 11.23
C SER A 123 -5.04 -14.22 11.87
N ALA A 124 -4.07 -13.37 12.20
CA ALA A 124 -4.33 -12.00 12.64
C ALA A 124 -4.96 -11.13 11.55
N PHE A 125 -5.04 -11.65 10.30
CA PHE A 125 -5.53 -10.97 9.11
C PHE A 125 -6.99 -11.30 8.72
N ARG A 126 -7.66 -12.23 9.43
CA ARG A 126 -9.09 -12.55 9.25
C ARG A 126 -9.97 -11.52 9.95
#